data_AF-A0A924YKT1-F1
#
_entry.id   AF-A0A924YKT1-F1
#
_cell.length_a   1.000
_cell.length_b   1.000
_cell.length_c   1.000
_cell.angle_alpha   90.00
_cell.angle_beta   90.00
_cell.angle_gamma   90.00
#
_symmetry.space_group_name_H-M   'P 1'
#
loop_
_entity.id
_entity.type
_entity.pdbx_description
1 polymer ?
#
loop_
_entity_poly.entity_id
_entity_poly.type
_entity_poly.pdbx_seq_one_letter_code
_entity_poly.pdbx_strand_id
1 'polypeptide(L)'
;MRLTWFGVFVAAVCFFTLRSTPADGPADNLAEKVRPVPPAGIEVPEAEREDLEDGLKRLRAAIDELAQKKDVRTQELLPDVMVYHKAVSDALTYHEFFKPQEINTAKSLLNDGLARAEQLKRGEAPWTTATGMIPRGYVSKIDGSVQPYGLVVPESFTP
;
A
#
# COMPACT_ATOMS: atom_id res chain seq x y z
N MET A 1 15.47 65.69 -59.17
CA MET A 1 16.28 65.86 -57.95
C MET A 1 16.15 64.61 -57.12
N ARG A 2 17.26 64.08 -56.60
CA ARG A 2 17.49 62.73 -56.05
C ARG A 2 16.77 62.45 -54.71
N LEU A 3 16.46 61.16 -54.43
CA LEU A 3 16.74 60.38 -53.19
C LEU A 3 15.83 59.13 -53.17
N THR A 4 16.30 57.94 -53.54
CA THR A 4 16.96 56.87 -52.72
C THR A 4 16.11 56.27 -51.58
N TRP A 5 15.65 55.04 -51.83
CA TRP A 5 15.61 53.81 -51.02
C TRP A 5 15.75 53.91 -49.48
N PHE A 6 14.85 53.23 -48.74
CA PHE A 6 15.22 52.38 -47.61
C PHE A 6 14.12 51.32 -47.36
N GLY A 7 14.43 50.06 -47.67
CA GLY A 7 13.65 48.91 -47.22
C GLY A 7 14.00 48.59 -45.76
N VAL A 8 12.99 48.40 -44.92
CA VAL A 8 13.17 47.98 -43.52
C VAL A 8 13.01 46.47 -43.47
N PHE A 9 14.12 45.75 -43.36
CA PHE A 9 14.15 44.34 -42.98
C PHE A 9 14.09 44.26 -41.45
N VAL A 10 12.96 43.86 -40.89
CA VAL A 10 12.84 43.55 -39.45
C VAL A 10 13.34 42.12 -39.23
N ALA A 11 14.59 41.97 -38.83
CA ALA A 11 15.11 40.70 -38.33
C ALA A 11 14.62 40.50 -36.89
N ALA A 12 13.57 39.69 -36.71
CA ALA A 12 13.12 39.25 -35.39
C ALA A 12 14.12 38.23 -34.82
N VAL A 13 15.06 38.70 -34.00
CA VAL A 13 15.95 37.83 -33.22
C VAL A 13 15.16 37.27 -32.04
N CYS A 14 14.66 36.03 -32.18
CA CYS A 14 14.11 35.27 -31.07
C CYS A 14 15.24 34.93 -30.09
N PHE A 15 15.40 35.71 -29.03
CA PHE A 15 16.19 35.33 -27.87
C PHE A 15 15.50 34.14 -27.18
N PHE A 16 15.97 32.92 -27.49
CA PHE A 16 15.69 31.76 -26.65
C PHE A 16 16.38 31.99 -25.30
N THR A 17 15.62 32.39 -24.29
CA THR A 17 16.09 32.32 -22.91
C THR A 17 16.23 30.84 -22.55
N LEU A 18 17.47 30.34 -22.47
CA LEU A 18 17.75 29.08 -21.79
C LEU A 18 17.32 29.25 -20.33
N ARG A 19 16.11 28.77 -20.00
CA ARG A 19 15.75 28.53 -18.60
C ARG A 19 16.51 27.28 -18.19
N SER A 20 17.52 27.45 -17.35
CA SER A 20 18.10 26.34 -16.61
C SER A 20 16.98 25.68 -15.81
N THR A 21 16.58 24.48 -16.21
CA THR A 21 15.79 23.59 -15.34
C THR A 21 16.67 23.29 -14.12
N PRO A 22 16.21 23.53 -12.88
CA PRO A 22 16.93 23.02 -11.72
C PRO A 22 16.97 21.50 -11.83
N ALA A 23 18.11 20.97 -12.24
CA ALA A 23 18.46 19.57 -12.07
C ALA A 23 18.87 19.33 -10.61
N ASP A 24 18.83 18.06 -10.22
CA ASP A 24 19.33 17.48 -8.96
C ASP A 24 20.69 18.09 -8.57
N GLY A 25 20.68 18.96 -7.55
CA GLY A 25 21.82 19.82 -7.23
C GLY A 25 22.75 19.19 -6.18
N PRO A 26 23.99 19.70 -6.01
CA PRO A 26 24.88 19.25 -4.91
C PRO A 26 24.24 19.34 -3.51
N ALA A 27 23.25 20.23 -3.33
CA ALA A 27 22.48 20.38 -2.10
C ALA A 27 21.53 19.20 -1.81
N ASP A 28 21.08 18.48 -2.83
CA ASP A 28 20.20 17.30 -2.72
C ASP A 28 20.99 16.03 -2.34
N ASN A 29 22.32 16.06 -2.51
CA ASN A 29 23.25 14.98 -2.13
C ASN A 29 23.70 15.05 -0.66
N LEU A 30 23.19 16.00 0.12
CA LEU A 30 23.47 16.09 1.55
C LEU A 30 22.59 15.08 2.29
N ALA A 31 23.14 13.90 2.59
CA ALA A 31 22.42 12.79 3.24
C ALA A 31 21.66 13.23 4.52
N GLU A 32 22.23 14.16 5.30
CA GLU A 32 21.63 14.69 6.52
C GLU A 32 20.42 15.63 6.29
N LYS A 33 20.23 16.10 5.05
CA LYS A 33 19.19 17.08 4.66
C LYS A 33 18.10 16.46 3.76
N VAL A 34 18.16 15.16 3.51
CA VAL A 34 17.15 14.44 2.73
C VAL A 34 15.89 14.28 3.57
N ARG A 35 14.77 14.82 3.09
CA ARG A 35 13.46 14.62 3.73
C ARG A 35 13.05 13.16 3.52
N PRO A 36 12.51 12.47 4.54
CA PRO A 36 12.02 11.11 4.38
C PRO A 36 10.88 11.08 3.35
N VAL A 37 10.92 10.07 2.48
CA VAL A 37 9.88 9.79 1.48
C VAL A 37 9.44 8.34 1.69
N PRO A 38 8.17 8.07 2.05
CA PRO A 38 7.10 9.04 2.32
C PRO A 38 7.35 9.89 3.59
N PRO A 39 6.67 11.04 3.76
CA PRO A 39 6.70 11.78 5.02
C PRO A 39 6.19 10.91 6.18
N ALA A 40 6.50 11.25 7.42
CA ALA A 40 5.94 10.52 8.56
C ALA A 40 4.40 10.64 8.60
N GLY A 41 3.73 9.57 9.04
CA GLY A 41 2.30 9.55 9.23
C GLY A 41 1.80 10.44 10.37
N ILE A 42 0.48 10.54 10.48
CA ILE A 42 -0.22 11.17 11.59
C ILE A 42 -0.07 10.36 12.87
N GLU A 43 -0.21 11.05 14.01
CA GLU A 43 -0.33 10.38 15.29
C GLU A 43 -1.69 9.69 15.42
N VAL A 44 -1.69 8.42 15.82
CA VAL A 44 -2.90 7.65 16.12
C VAL A 44 -3.33 7.98 17.54
N PRO A 45 -4.56 8.47 17.77
CA PRO A 45 -5.06 8.74 19.12
C PRO A 45 -4.98 7.50 20.02
N GLU A 46 -4.67 7.67 21.30
CA GLU A 46 -4.41 6.55 22.22
C GLU A 46 -5.55 5.51 22.25
N ALA A 47 -6.80 5.98 22.33
CA ALA A 47 -7.97 5.08 22.33
C ALA A 47 -8.10 4.30 21.01
N GLU A 48 -7.73 4.91 19.88
CA GLU A 48 -7.74 4.25 18.57
C GLU A 48 -6.60 3.24 18.45
N ARG A 49 -5.42 3.57 19.00
CA ARG A 49 -4.28 2.67 19.08
C ARG A 49 -4.60 1.43 19.90
N GLU A 50 -5.18 1.60 21.09
CA GLU A 50 -5.57 0.49 21.97
C GLU A 50 -6.56 -0.45 21.28
N ASP A 51 -7.57 0.09 20.59
CA ASP A 51 -8.55 -0.70 19.83
C ASP A 51 -7.90 -1.49 18.69
N LEU A 52 -6.96 -0.89 17.95
CA LEU A 52 -6.21 -1.59 16.91
C LEU A 52 -5.29 -2.68 17.47
N GLU A 53 -4.59 -2.41 18.56
CA GLU A 53 -3.72 -3.38 19.23
C GLU A 53 -4.51 -4.58 19.78
N ASP A 54 -5.70 -4.34 20.33
CA ASP A 54 -6.58 -5.40 20.78
C ASP A 54 -7.13 -6.23 19.62
N GLY A 55 -7.51 -5.60 18.51
CA GLY A 55 -7.91 -6.32 17.31
C GLY A 55 -6.75 -7.13 16.69
N LEU A 56 -5.52 -6.62 16.72
CA LEU A 56 -4.31 -7.35 16.34
C LEU A 56 -4.10 -8.59 17.22
N LYS A 57 -4.21 -8.45 18.55
CA LYS A 57 -4.10 -9.60 19.48
C LYS A 57 -5.14 -10.69 19.16
N ARG A 58 -6.40 -10.30 18.91
CA ARG A 58 -7.47 -11.25 18.55
C ARG A 58 -7.17 -11.95 17.23
N LEU A 59 -6.78 -11.21 16.20
CA LEU A 59 -6.46 -11.79 14.90
C LEU A 59 -5.23 -12.68 14.96
N ARG A 60 -4.21 -12.29 15.74
CA ARG A 60 -3.03 -13.12 15.98
C ARG A 60 -3.39 -14.46 16.61
N ALA A 61 -4.22 -14.45 17.65
CA ALA A 61 -4.68 -15.68 18.29
C ALA A 61 -5.43 -16.60 17.30
N ALA A 62 -6.27 -16.03 16.42
CA ALA A 62 -6.97 -16.81 15.40
C ALA A 62 -6.01 -17.39 14.34
N ILE A 63 -4.98 -16.64 13.92
CA ILE A 63 -3.91 -17.11 13.03
C ILE A 63 -3.14 -18.25 13.69
N ASP A 64 -2.75 -18.09 14.96
CA ASP A 64 -1.99 -19.11 15.69
C ASP A 64 -2.81 -20.40 15.86
N GLU A 65 -4.11 -20.30 16.10
CA GLU A 65 -5.02 -21.45 16.14
C GLU A 65 -5.08 -22.17 14.78
N LEU A 66 -5.26 -21.44 13.68
CA LEU A 66 -5.29 -21.99 12.33
C LEU A 66 -3.95 -22.64 11.95
N ALA A 67 -2.83 -22.06 12.37
CA ALA A 67 -1.49 -22.60 12.11
C ALA A 67 -1.28 -23.99 12.73
N GLN A 68 -2.00 -24.34 13.80
CA GLN A 68 -1.94 -25.67 14.41
C GLN A 68 -2.72 -26.74 13.62
N LYS A 69 -3.59 -26.35 12.69
CA LYS A 69 -4.36 -27.31 11.90
C LYS A 69 -3.45 -28.01 10.89
N LYS A 70 -3.59 -29.33 10.76
CA LYS A 70 -2.75 -30.14 9.85
C LYS A 70 -3.35 -30.30 8.45
N ASP A 71 -4.53 -29.76 8.20
CA ASP A 71 -5.15 -29.87 6.90
C ASP A 71 -4.46 -28.95 5.88
N VAL A 72 -4.17 -29.52 4.71
CA VAL A 72 -3.38 -28.86 3.65
C VAL A 72 -4.06 -27.58 3.20
N ARG A 73 -5.38 -27.59 3.03
CA ARG A 73 -6.15 -26.44 2.55
C ARG A 73 -6.05 -25.24 3.49
N THR A 74 -6.14 -25.44 4.81
CA THR A 74 -5.95 -24.36 5.78
C THR A 74 -4.54 -23.82 5.72
N GLN A 75 -3.52 -24.67 5.66
CA GLN A 75 -2.12 -24.24 5.59
C GLN A 75 -1.83 -23.44 4.30
N GLU A 76 -2.40 -23.85 3.17
CA GLU A 76 -2.27 -23.13 1.90
C GLU A 76 -2.96 -21.75 1.91
N LEU A 77 -4.10 -21.64 2.61
CA LEU A 77 -4.91 -20.41 2.64
C LEU A 77 -4.63 -19.51 3.85
N LEU A 78 -3.87 -19.98 4.84
CA LEU A 78 -3.51 -19.19 6.02
C LEU A 78 -2.88 -17.82 5.68
N PRO A 79 -2.01 -17.71 4.66
CA PRO A 79 -1.46 -16.40 4.27
C PRO A 79 -2.54 -15.38 3.86
N ASP A 80 -3.69 -15.82 3.35
CA ASP A 80 -4.82 -14.94 2.99
C ASP A 80 -5.46 -14.27 4.22
N VAL A 81 -5.22 -14.79 5.42
CA VAL A 81 -5.61 -14.20 6.71
C VAL A 81 -4.47 -13.35 7.28
N MET A 82 -3.24 -13.87 7.22
CA MET A 82 -2.06 -13.21 7.80
C MET A 82 -1.79 -11.81 7.22
N VAL A 83 -2.12 -11.58 5.95
CA VAL A 83 -1.96 -10.27 5.29
C VAL A 83 -2.74 -9.15 6.00
N TYR A 84 -3.91 -9.44 6.58
CA TYR A 84 -4.70 -8.43 7.30
C TYR A 84 -4.01 -8.01 8.60
N HIS A 85 -3.47 -8.97 9.35
CA HIS A 85 -2.68 -8.67 10.55
C HIS A 85 -1.43 -7.87 10.18
N LYS A 86 -0.70 -8.31 9.15
CA LYS A 86 0.53 -7.62 8.71
C LYS A 86 0.24 -6.17 8.31
N ALA A 87 -0.81 -5.93 7.51
CA ALA A 87 -1.17 -4.59 7.06
C ALA A 87 -1.37 -3.60 8.21
N VAL A 88 -2.09 -4.01 9.27
CA VAL A 88 -2.37 -3.13 10.41
C VAL A 88 -1.19 -3.04 11.38
N SER A 89 -0.49 -4.15 11.60
CA SER A 89 0.72 -4.19 12.43
C SER A 89 1.82 -3.29 11.88
N ASP A 90 2.08 -3.36 10.57
CA ASP A 90 3.09 -2.54 9.91
C ASP A 90 2.72 -1.06 9.98
N ALA A 91 1.45 -0.73 9.69
CA ALA A 91 0.99 0.65 9.71
C ALA A 91 1.15 1.32 11.09
N LEU A 92 0.91 0.57 12.17
CA LEU A 92 1.19 1.04 13.54
C LEU A 92 2.69 1.14 13.84
N THR A 93 3.46 0.13 13.43
CA THR A 93 4.90 0.01 13.75
C THR A 93 5.73 1.07 13.03
N TYR A 94 5.40 1.35 11.77
CA TYR A 94 6.18 2.22 10.89
C TYR A 94 5.55 3.59 10.69
N HIS A 95 4.50 3.93 11.45
CA HIS A 95 3.80 5.21 11.36
C HIS A 95 3.29 5.52 9.95
N GLU A 96 2.60 4.56 9.32
CA GLU A 96 2.15 4.65 7.91
C GLU A 96 0.67 5.04 7.77
N PHE A 97 0.06 5.59 8.82
CA PHE A 97 -1.23 6.27 8.72
C PHE A 97 -0.99 7.70 8.24
N PHE A 98 -1.40 8.05 7.04
CA PHE A 98 -1.26 9.40 6.47
C PHE A 98 -2.54 10.22 6.59
N LYS A 99 -3.69 9.57 6.80
CA LYS A 99 -5.00 10.22 6.93
C LYS A 99 -5.81 9.62 8.08
N PRO A 100 -6.60 10.42 8.81
CA PRO A 100 -7.43 9.91 9.90
C PRO A 100 -8.37 8.77 9.50
N GLN A 101 -8.87 8.79 8.27
CA GLN A 101 -9.78 7.75 7.75
C GLN A 101 -9.09 6.38 7.63
N GLU A 102 -7.76 6.33 7.50
CA GLU A 102 -7.02 5.07 7.36
C GLU A 102 -7.02 4.27 8.66
N ILE A 103 -7.23 4.92 9.82
CA ILE A 103 -7.45 4.24 11.10
C ILE A 103 -8.75 3.40 11.04
N ASN A 104 -9.83 3.97 10.49
CA ASN A 104 -11.08 3.23 10.28
C ASN A 104 -10.92 2.10 9.26
N THR A 105 -10.11 2.32 8.22
CA THR A 105 -9.74 1.27 7.26
C THR A 105 -9.01 0.13 7.97
N ALA A 106 -8.05 0.42 8.86
CA ALA A 106 -7.35 -0.60 9.63
C ALA A 106 -8.29 -1.42 10.52
N LYS A 107 -9.25 -0.78 11.20
CA LYS A 107 -10.30 -1.51 11.94
C LYS A 107 -11.11 -2.45 11.04
N SER A 108 -11.46 -1.98 9.84
CA SER A 108 -12.18 -2.78 8.86
C SER A 108 -11.35 -3.98 8.38
N LEU A 109 -10.06 -3.78 8.14
CA LEU A 109 -9.13 -4.85 7.78
C LEU A 109 -8.99 -5.91 8.89
N LEU A 110 -8.96 -5.51 10.16
CA LEU A 110 -8.95 -6.46 11.28
C LEU A 110 -10.24 -7.30 11.31
N ASN A 111 -11.39 -6.66 11.08
CA ASN A 111 -12.68 -7.36 11.00
C ASN A 111 -12.73 -8.34 9.83
N ASP A 112 -12.25 -7.94 8.65
CA ASP A 112 -12.17 -8.79 7.47
C ASP A 112 -11.24 -9.99 7.70
N GLY A 113 -10.09 -9.75 8.33
CA GLY A 113 -9.14 -10.80 8.72
C GLY A 113 -9.76 -11.80 9.70
N LEU A 114 -10.49 -11.32 10.72
CA LEU A 114 -11.21 -12.17 11.67
C LEU A 114 -12.33 -12.97 11.01
N ALA A 115 -13.13 -12.33 10.15
CA ALA A 115 -14.19 -13.02 9.40
C ALA A 115 -13.61 -14.12 8.51
N ARG A 116 -12.48 -13.83 7.84
CA ARG A 116 -11.76 -14.79 7.01
C ARG A 116 -11.19 -15.95 7.83
N ALA A 117 -10.63 -15.65 9.00
CA ALA A 117 -10.13 -16.67 9.92
C ALA A 117 -11.26 -17.61 10.37
N GLU A 118 -12.42 -17.06 10.75
CA GLU A 118 -13.58 -17.86 11.17
C GLU A 118 -14.17 -18.71 10.05
N GLN A 119 -14.23 -18.20 8.81
CA GLN A 119 -14.59 -19.00 7.64
C GLN A 119 -13.61 -20.16 7.46
N LEU A 120 -12.30 -19.89 7.52
CA LEU A 120 -11.28 -20.91 7.34
C LEU A 120 -11.32 -21.97 8.45
N LYS A 121 -11.62 -21.57 9.70
CA LYS A 121 -11.82 -22.52 10.81
C LYS A 121 -12.93 -23.53 10.53
N ARG A 122 -14.00 -23.11 9.84
CA ARG A 122 -15.12 -23.95 9.38
C ARG A 122 -14.83 -24.73 8.09
N GLY A 123 -13.64 -24.58 7.50
CA GLY A 123 -13.28 -25.20 6.22
C GLY A 123 -13.82 -24.45 4.99
N GLU A 124 -14.35 -23.25 5.18
CA GLU A 124 -14.88 -22.40 4.12
C GLU A 124 -13.80 -21.43 3.62
N ALA A 125 -13.83 -21.13 2.33
CA ALA A 125 -12.98 -20.07 1.76
C ALA A 125 -13.69 -19.35 0.61
N PRO A 126 -14.77 -18.60 0.86
CA PRO A 126 -15.60 -18.01 -0.20
C PRO A 126 -14.82 -17.07 -1.13
N TRP A 127 -13.71 -16.48 -0.67
CA TRP A 127 -12.84 -15.63 -1.48
C TRP A 127 -12.10 -16.39 -2.59
N THR A 128 -12.04 -17.73 -2.57
CA THR A 128 -11.37 -18.50 -3.64
C THR A 128 -12.22 -18.64 -4.90
N THR A 129 -13.52 -18.38 -4.80
CA THR A 129 -14.48 -18.44 -5.93
C THR A 129 -15.19 -17.11 -6.15
N ALA A 130 -14.81 -16.06 -5.42
CA ALA A 130 -15.38 -14.74 -5.59
C ALA A 130 -14.94 -14.12 -6.93
N THR A 131 -15.75 -13.18 -7.43
CA THR A 131 -15.42 -12.30 -8.54
C THR A 131 -15.07 -10.89 -8.01
N GLY A 132 -14.49 -10.04 -8.85
CA GLY A 132 -14.05 -8.70 -8.47
C GLY A 132 -12.64 -8.67 -7.88
N MET A 133 -12.32 -7.60 -7.14
CA MET A 133 -11.02 -7.41 -6.51
C MET A 133 -10.93 -8.18 -5.20
N ILE A 134 -9.98 -9.10 -5.12
CA ILE A 134 -9.81 -10.01 -4.00
C ILE A 134 -8.37 -9.90 -3.49
N PRO A 135 -8.16 -9.42 -2.26
CA PRO A 135 -6.85 -9.48 -1.62
C PRO A 135 -6.53 -10.93 -1.21
N ARG A 136 -5.33 -11.38 -1.57
CA ARG A 136 -4.76 -12.69 -1.28
C ARG A 136 -3.37 -12.54 -0.68
N GLY A 137 -2.85 -13.61 -0.09
CA GLY A 137 -1.53 -13.65 0.53
C GLY A 137 -0.74 -14.88 0.13
N TYR A 138 0.59 -14.78 0.21
CA TYR A 138 1.50 -15.92 0.14
C TYR A 138 2.69 -15.71 1.08
N VAL A 139 3.40 -16.78 1.42
CA VAL A 139 4.68 -16.70 2.13
C VAL A 139 5.81 -16.71 1.11
N SER A 140 6.62 -15.66 1.11
CA SER A 140 7.80 -15.53 0.26
C SER A 140 8.80 -16.63 0.54
N LYS A 141 9.27 -17.30 -0.52
CA LYS A 141 10.34 -18.31 -0.44
C LYS A 141 11.73 -17.71 -0.24
N ILE A 142 11.87 -16.40 -0.41
CA ILE A 142 13.16 -15.71 -0.33
C ILE A 142 13.50 -15.38 1.13
N ASP A 143 12.52 -14.88 1.88
CA ASP A 143 12.72 -14.31 3.22
C ASP A 143 11.67 -14.74 4.25
N GLY A 144 10.70 -15.59 3.89
CA GLY A 144 9.66 -16.07 4.79
C GLY A 144 8.60 -15.03 5.14
N SER A 145 8.63 -13.85 4.51
CA SER A 145 7.65 -12.79 4.76
C SER A 145 6.27 -13.14 4.18
N VAL A 146 5.21 -12.72 4.85
CA VAL A 146 3.85 -12.74 4.26
C VAL A 146 3.70 -11.56 3.33
N GLN A 147 3.30 -11.83 2.08
CA GLN A 147 3.20 -10.83 1.03
C GLN A 147 1.77 -10.79 0.47
N PRO A 148 1.14 -9.59 0.39
CA PRO A 148 -0.17 -9.44 -0.22
C PRO A 148 -0.08 -9.35 -1.75
N TYR A 149 -1.14 -9.79 -2.43
CA TYR A 149 -1.39 -9.49 -3.84
C TYR A 149 -2.90 -9.34 -4.10
N GLY A 150 -3.27 -8.47 -5.03
CA GLY A 150 -4.66 -8.29 -5.45
C GLY A 150 -4.94 -9.09 -6.72
N LEU A 151 -6.03 -9.86 -6.73
CA LEU A 151 -6.53 -10.55 -7.91
C LEU A 151 -7.85 -9.91 -8.34
N VAL A 152 -7.97 -9.54 -9.62
CA VAL A 152 -9.25 -9.10 -10.19
C VAL A 152 -9.81 -10.23 -11.04
N VAL A 153 -10.87 -10.88 -10.57
CA VAL A 153 -11.53 -12.00 -11.25
C VAL A 153 -12.76 -11.50 -12.00
N PRO A 154 -12.83 -11.62 -13.34
CA PRO A 154 -14.00 -11.21 -14.12
C PRO A 154 -15.27 -12.00 -13.76
N GLU A 155 -16.44 -11.39 -13.91
CA GLU A 155 -17.73 -12.07 -13.72
C GLU A 155 -17.93 -13.26 -14.67
N SER A 156 -17.29 -13.22 -15.85
CA SER A 156 -17.37 -14.30 -16.84
C SER A 156 -16.49 -15.51 -16.50
N PHE A 157 -15.68 -15.45 -15.46
CA PHE A 157 -14.81 -16.54 -15.06
C PHE A 157 -15.61 -17.65 -14.35
N THR A 158 -15.46 -18.89 -14.82
CA THR A 158 -16.03 -20.07 -14.16
C THR A 158 -14.87 -20.94 -13.65
N PRO A 159 -14.74 -21.13 -12.32
CA PRO A 159 -13.67 -21.92 -11.71
C PRO A 159 -13.62 -23.39 -12.12
#